data_AF-A0AAW9KX11-F1
#
_entry.id   AF-A0AAW9KX11-F1
#
_cell.length_a   1.000
_cell.length_b   1.000
_cell.length_c   1.000
_cell.angle_alpha   90.00
_cell.angle_beta   90.00
_cell.angle_gamma   90.00
#
_symmetry.space_group_name_H-M   'P 1'
#
loop_
_entity.id
_entity.type
_entity.pdbx_description
1 polymer ?
#
loop_
_entity_poly.entity_id
_entity_poly.type
_entity_poly.pdbx_seq_one_letter_code
_entity_poly.pdbx_strand_id
1 'polypeptide(L)'
;MGVTDFEGLLEHRPGKVTIVSVPRVQEGGSEAVDLDAVESHVEGHALLASAGTEALSVARNLDRTPDIRFGTHAAIEEAAAKGLDVVLLATVNELSTHTDRLREGNISYKVVDGSSTA
;
A
#
# COMPACT_ATOMS: atom_id res chain seq x y z
N MET A 1 5.35 -43.53 25.24
CA MET A 1 6.29 -42.40 25.12
C MET A 1 6.16 -41.87 23.70
N GLY A 2 5.34 -40.83 23.51
CA GLY A 2 5.20 -40.16 22.21
C GLY A 2 5.85 -38.80 22.33
N VAL A 3 7.04 -38.65 21.75
CA VAL A 3 7.66 -37.35 21.50
C VAL A 3 7.20 -36.94 20.11
N THR A 4 6.34 -35.93 20.05
CA THR A 4 6.14 -35.14 18.83
C THR A 4 6.77 -33.79 19.11
N ASP A 5 8.07 -33.68 18.89
CA ASP A 5 8.71 -32.38 18.73
C ASP A 5 8.13 -31.76 17.45
N PHE A 6 7.20 -30.83 17.60
CA PHE A 6 6.81 -29.94 16.51
C PHE A 6 7.89 -28.85 16.37
N GLU A 7 9.04 -29.23 15.82
CA GLU A 7 9.97 -28.28 15.20
C GLU A 7 9.29 -27.77 13.91
N GLY A 8 8.51 -26.68 14.00
CA GLY A 8 7.76 -26.23 12.83
C GLY A 8 6.84 -25.03 12.98
N LEU A 9 7.01 -24.17 13.99
CA LEU A 9 6.37 -22.85 13.97
C LEU A 9 7.22 -21.93 13.09
N LEU A 10 6.98 -21.95 11.78
CA LEU A 10 7.39 -20.85 10.90
C LEU A 10 6.70 -19.58 11.44
N GLU A 11 7.49 -18.65 11.96
CA GLU A 11 6.98 -17.34 12.39
C GLU A 11 6.36 -16.65 11.18
N HIS A 12 5.03 -16.69 11.09
CA HIS A 12 4.29 -15.99 10.06
C HIS A 12 4.42 -14.50 10.34
N ARG A 13 5.21 -13.80 9.53
CA ARG A 13 5.34 -12.34 9.60
C ARG A 13 4.44 -11.74 8.53
N PRO A 14 3.33 -11.06 8.90
CA PRO A 14 2.54 -10.30 7.95
C PRO A 14 3.42 -9.29 7.21
N GLY A 15 3.07 -9.05 5.95
CA GLY A 15 3.68 -8.00 5.14
C GLY A 15 3.33 -6.63 5.70
N LYS A 16 4.07 -5.62 5.23
CA LYS A 16 3.87 -4.23 5.61
C LYS A 16 3.13 -3.50 4.50
N VAL A 17 2.22 -2.63 4.89
CA VAL A 17 1.52 -1.74 3.96
C VAL A 17 2.07 -0.32 4.08
N THR A 18 2.56 0.23 2.98
CA THR A 18 2.91 1.65 2.88
C THR A 18 1.80 2.35 2.10
N ILE A 19 1.10 3.28 2.74
CA ILE A 19 0.07 4.08 2.09
C ILE A 19 0.68 5.43 1.75
N VAL A 20 0.75 5.76 0.47
CA VAL A 20 1.14 7.07 -0.03
C VAL A 20 -0.13 7.88 -0.30
N SER A 21 -0.30 8.96 0.45
CA SER A 21 -1.41 9.89 0.26
C SER A 21 -1.19 10.73 -0.98
N VAL A 22 -2.17 10.71 -1.89
CA VAL A 22 -2.18 11.50 -3.13
C VAL A 22 -3.20 12.64 -2.99
N PRO A 23 -2.80 13.91 -3.20
CA PRO A 23 -3.70 15.04 -3.18
C PRO A 23 -4.84 14.88 -4.19
N ARG A 24 -5.99 15.54 -3.92
CA ARG A 24 -7.07 15.59 -4.92
C ARG A 24 -6.68 16.53 -6.05
N VAL A 25 -7.35 16.41 -7.19
CA VAL A 25 -7.14 17.34 -8.32
C VAL A 25 -7.31 18.82 -7.95
N GLN A 26 -8.19 19.16 -6.99
CA GLN A 26 -8.35 20.56 -6.53
C GLN A 26 -7.13 21.08 -5.76
N GLU A 27 -6.27 20.18 -5.28
CA GLU A 27 -5.07 20.42 -4.49
C GLU A 27 -3.80 20.16 -5.33
N GLY A 28 -3.92 20.06 -6.66
CA GLY A 28 -2.83 19.79 -7.60
C GLY A 28 -2.71 18.32 -8.01
N GLY A 29 -3.47 17.41 -7.40
CA GLY A 29 -3.60 16.02 -7.85
C GLY A 29 -2.27 15.28 -7.94
N SER A 30 -2.08 14.58 -9.06
CA SER A 30 -0.83 13.88 -9.36
C SER A 30 0.34 14.80 -9.70
N GLU A 31 0.10 16.07 -10.03
CA GLU A 31 1.18 17.03 -10.34
C GLU A 31 1.81 17.61 -9.07
N ALA A 32 1.09 17.58 -7.95
CA ALA A 32 1.61 18.00 -6.65
C ALA A 32 2.44 16.91 -5.94
N VAL A 33 2.59 15.74 -6.55
CA VAL A 33 3.27 14.58 -5.95
C VAL A 33 4.76 14.61 -6.27
N ASP A 34 5.59 14.36 -5.26
CA ASP A 34 7.02 14.09 -5.44
C ASP A 34 7.21 12.67 -5.96
N LEU A 35 7.37 12.54 -7.29
CA LEU A 35 7.47 11.24 -7.94
C LEU A 35 8.72 10.45 -7.52
N ASP A 36 9.85 11.13 -7.28
CA ASP A 36 11.09 10.47 -6.86
C ASP A 36 10.94 9.87 -5.45
N ALA A 37 10.30 10.62 -4.54
CA ALA A 37 9.98 10.12 -3.20
C ALA A 37 9.03 8.91 -3.25
N VAL A 38 7.99 8.96 -4.11
CA VAL A 38 7.06 7.84 -4.28
C VAL A 38 7.76 6.63 -4.89
N GLU A 39 8.62 6.81 -5.90
CA GLU A 39 9.35 5.71 -6.54
C GLU A 39 10.18 4.93 -5.52
N SER A 40 10.86 5.63 -4.59
CA SER A 40 11.66 5.00 -3.53
C SER A 40 10.87 4.06 -2.61
N HIS A 41 9.54 4.20 -2.55
CA HIS A 41 8.67 3.29 -1.81
C HIS A 41 8.20 2.11 -2.64
N VAL A 42 8.06 2.29 -3.95
CA VAL A 42 7.64 1.25 -4.92
C VAL A 42 8.81 0.33 -5.27
N GLU A 43 10.05 0.80 -5.12
CA GLU A 43 11.24 -0.01 -5.30
C GLU A 43 11.31 -1.16 -4.28
N GLY A 44 11.46 -2.39 -4.78
CA GLY A 44 11.66 -3.59 -3.97
C GLY A 44 10.45 -4.53 -3.92
N HIS A 45 10.18 -5.25 -5.02
CA HIS A 45 9.25 -6.41 -5.13
C HIS A 45 7.88 -6.32 -4.41
N ALA A 46 7.43 -5.14 -3.99
CA ALA A 46 6.15 -4.91 -3.35
C ALA A 46 5.04 -4.86 -4.39
N LEU A 47 3.85 -5.33 -4.03
CA LEU A 47 2.67 -5.16 -4.88
C LEU A 47 2.27 -3.68 -4.89
N LEU A 48 2.01 -3.14 -6.08
CA LEU A 48 1.51 -1.78 -6.25
C LEU A 48 -0.02 -1.80 -6.37
N ALA A 49 -0.67 -1.14 -5.42
CA ALA A 49 -2.12 -0.91 -5.43
C ALA A 49 -2.44 0.57 -5.69
N SER A 50 -3.55 0.82 -6.36
CA SER A 50 -4.05 2.17 -6.64
C SER A 50 -5.52 2.29 -6.25
N ALA A 51 -5.84 3.27 -5.40
CA ALA A 51 -7.20 3.64 -5.02
C ALA A 51 -7.45 5.13 -5.32
N GLY A 52 -8.35 5.38 -6.28
CA GLY A 52 -8.68 6.73 -6.77
C GLY A 52 -7.99 7.11 -8.09
N THR A 53 -8.54 8.12 -8.75
CA THR A 53 -8.14 8.53 -10.11
C THR A 53 -6.76 9.17 -10.12
N GLU A 54 -6.50 10.08 -9.20
CA GLU A 54 -5.21 10.77 -9.07
C GLU A 54 -4.10 9.79 -8.69
N ALA A 55 -4.40 8.81 -7.83
CA ALA A 55 -3.46 7.73 -7.50
C ALA A 55 -3.07 6.89 -8.72
N LEU A 56 -4.03 6.57 -9.60
CA LEU A 56 -3.73 5.86 -10.85
C LEU A 56 -2.91 6.73 -11.80
N SER A 57 -3.15 8.04 -11.80
CA SER A 57 -2.36 9.01 -12.57
C SER A 57 -0.90 9.04 -12.09
N VAL A 58 -0.66 9.07 -10.77
CA VAL A 58 0.70 8.98 -10.19
C VAL A 58 1.40 7.70 -10.63
N ALA A 59 0.75 6.53 -10.53
CA ALA A 59 1.35 5.27 -10.97
C ALA A 59 1.77 5.31 -12.46
N ARG A 60 0.94 5.93 -13.32
CA ARG A 60 1.25 6.10 -14.75
C ARG A 60 2.40 7.07 -14.99
N ASN A 61 2.49 8.15 -14.21
CA ASN A 61 3.60 9.10 -14.30
C ASN A 61 4.94 8.47 -13.88
N LEU A 62 4.90 7.41 -13.06
CA LEU A 62 6.05 6.57 -12.71
C LEU A 62 6.32 5.44 -13.73
N ASP A 63 5.60 5.40 -14.85
CA ASP A 63 5.64 4.30 -15.82
C ASP A 63 5.37 2.91 -15.19
N ARG A 64 4.59 2.87 -14.10
CA ARG A 64 4.20 1.64 -13.39
C ARG A 64 2.75 1.26 -13.66
N THR A 65 2.53 -0.05 -13.75
CA THR A 65 1.19 -0.64 -13.83
C THR A 65 0.84 -1.19 -12.44
N PRO A 66 -0.20 -0.67 -11.76
CA PRO A 66 -0.62 -1.27 -10.49
C PRO A 66 -1.12 -2.70 -10.70
N ASP A 67 -0.66 -3.60 -9.83
CA ASP A 67 -1.11 -4.99 -9.73
C ASP A 67 -2.57 -5.07 -9.26
N ILE A 68 -2.98 -4.13 -8.39
CA ILE A 68 -4.30 -4.09 -7.79
C ILE A 68 -4.94 -2.72 -8.04
N ARG A 69 -6.13 -2.72 -8.65
CA ARG A 69 -6.89 -1.49 -8.97
C ARG A 69 -8.34 -1.51 -8.51
N PHE A 70 -8.85 -2.68 -8.18
CA PHE A 70 -10.23 -2.90 -7.76
C PHE A 70 -10.25 -3.81 -6.55
N GLY A 71 -11.26 -3.64 -5.69
CA GLY A 71 -11.34 -4.41 -4.45
C GLY A 71 -10.11 -4.23 -3.55
N THR A 72 -9.46 -3.07 -3.63
CA THR A 72 -8.13 -2.81 -3.06
C THR A 72 -8.07 -3.12 -1.57
N HIS A 73 -9.09 -2.79 -0.79
CA HIS A 73 -9.11 -3.07 0.65
C HIS A 73 -8.92 -4.57 0.96
N ALA A 74 -9.72 -5.43 0.34
CA ALA A 74 -9.66 -6.88 0.58
C ALA A 74 -8.39 -7.50 -0.04
N ALA A 75 -8.00 -7.05 -1.24
CA ALA A 75 -6.81 -7.58 -1.91
C ALA A 75 -5.51 -7.27 -1.15
N ILE A 76 -5.41 -6.07 -0.58
CA ILE A 76 -4.24 -5.65 0.21
C ILE A 76 -4.22 -6.39 1.54
N GLU A 77 -5.38 -6.54 2.19
CA GLU A 77 -5.51 -7.30 3.44
C GLU A 77 -5.02 -8.74 3.25
N GLU A 78 -5.48 -9.43 2.20
CA GLU A 78 -5.03 -10.78 1.87
C GLU A 78 -3.54 -10.83 1.52
N ALA A 79 -3.03 -9.90 0.70
CA ALA A 79 -1.62 -9.87 0.33
C ALA A 79 -0.71 -9.73 1.57
N ALA A 80 -1.01 -8.76 2.44
CA ALA A 80 -0.25 -8.55 3.66
C ALA A 80 -0.40 -9.73 4.63
N ALA A 81 -1.60 -10.32 4.75
CA ALA A 81 -1.82 -11.54 5.53
C ALA A 81 -1.03 -12.75 4.98
N LYS A 82 -0.54 -12.72 3.73
CA LYS A 82 0.37 -13.73 3.14
C LYS A 82 1.85 -13.34 3.20
N GLY A 83 2.19 -12.26 3.90
CA GLY A 83 3.58 -11.82 4.04
C GLY A 83 4.09 -10.96 2.89
N LEU A 84 3.21 -10.49 1.99
CA LEU A 84 3.60 -9.62 0.88
C LEU A 84 3.53 -8.16 1.29
N ASP A 85 4.61 -7.42 1.03
CA ASP A 85 4.62 -5.98 1.18
C ASP A 85 3.79 -5.34 0.07
N VAL A 86 3.05 -4.28 0.43
CA VAL A 86 2.17 -3.56 -0.49
C VAL A 86 2.43 -2.07 -0.39
N VAL A 87 2.55 -1.42 -1.53
CA VAL A 87 2.46 0.04 -1.65
C VAL A 87 1.09 0.40 -2.19
N LEU A 88 0.32 1.15 -1.42
CA LEU A 88 -0.96 1.71 -1.84
C LEU A 88 -0.78 3.18 -2.16
N LEU A 89 -0.99 3.57 -3.42
CA LEU A 89 -1.27 4.94 -3.77
C LEU A 89 -2.77 5.18 -3.54
N ALA A 90 -3.11 6.10 -2.64
CA ALA A 90 -4.51 6.37 -2.30
C ALA A 90 -4.77 7.87 -2.31
N THR A 91 -5.87 8.28 -2.95
CA THR A 91 -6.37 9.64 -2.74
C THR A 91 -6.81 9.83 -1.30
N VAL A 92 -6.75 11.06 -0.80
CA VAL A 92 -7.09 11.39 0.61
C VAL A 92 -8.44 10.83 1.08
N ASN A 93 -9.42 10.71 0.18
CA ASN A 93 -10.76 10.20 0.49
C ASN A 93 -10.79 8.67 0.70
N GLU A 94 -9.83 7.94 0.12
CA GLU A 94 -9.72 6.48 0.23
C GLU A 94 -8.93 6.07 1.49
N LEU A 95 -8.15 6.99 2.08
CA LEU A 95 -7.27 6.67 3.21
C LEU A 95 -8.00 6.04 4.39
N SER A 96 -9.09 6.65 4.84
CA SER A 96 -9.80 6.19 6.05
C SER A 96 -10.26 4.74 5.90
N THR A 97 -10.90 4.42 4.77
CA THR A 97 -11.42 3.09 4.50
C THR A 97 -10.33 2.03 4.50
N HIS A 98 -9.17 2.30 3.89
CA HIS A 98 -8.06 1.35 3.91
C HIS A 98 -7.38 1.26 5.27
N THR A 99 -7.18 2.37 5.98
CA THR A 99 -6.56 2.35 7.32
C THR A 99 -7.45 1.63 8.34
N ASP A 100 -8.77 1.79 8.26
CA ASP A 100 -9.72 1.11 9.15
C ASP A 100 -9.67 -0.40 8.92
N ARG A 101 -9.70 -0.84 7.65
CA ARG A 101 -9.59 -2.27 7.29
C ARG A 101 -8.28 -2.90 7.73
N LEU A 102 -7.15 -2.23 7.51
CA LEU A 102 -5.85 -2.73 7.93
C LEU A 102 -5.74 -2.83 9.46
N ARG A 103 -6.34 -1.88 10.18
CA ARG A 103 -6.42 -1.92 11.65
C ARG A 103 -7.28 -3.08 12.13
N GLU A 104 -8.43 -3.32 11.51
CA GLU A 104 -9.32 -4.45 11.81
C GLU A 104 -8.64 -5.80 11.56
N GLY A 105 -7.83 -5.90 10.50
CA GLY A 105 -7.05 -7.09 10.14
C GLY A 105 -5.73 -7.26 10.93
N ASN A 106 -5.44 -6.39 11.90
CA ASN A 106 -4.17 -6.34 12.64
C ASN A 106 -2.91 -6.27 11.74
N ILE A 107 -3.02 -5.60 10.60
CA ILE A 107 -1.92 -5.44 9.64
C ILE A 107 -1.17 -4.14 9.93
N SER A 108 0.15 -4.22 9.98
CA SER A 108 1.01 -3.05 10.17
C SER A 108 1.00 -2.17 8.93
N TYR A 109 0.73 -0.88 9.11
CA TYR A 109 0.80 0.10 8.04
C TYR A 109 1.47 1.40 8.48
N LYS A 110 2.01 2.12 7.51
CA LYS A 110 2.43 3.52 7.66
C LYS A 110 1.76 4.37 6.59
N VAL A 111 1.47 5.62 6.93
CA VAL A 111 1.00 6.62 5.96
C VAL A 111 2.14 7.59 5.71
N VAL A 112 2.41 7.86 4.44
CA VAL A 112 3.41 8.80 3.97
C VAL A 112 2.69 9.87 3.14
N ASP A 113 3.06 11.12 3.34
CA ASP A 113 2.60 12.21 2.50
C ASP A 113 3.32 12.13 1.14
N GLY A 114 2.56 12.05 0.05
CA GLY A 114 3.12 12.04 -1.30
C GLY A 114 3.35 13.43 -1.88
N SER A 115 2.90 14.50 -1.20
CA SER A 115 3.04 15.86 -1.72
C SER A 115 4.48 16.37 -1.67
N SER A 116 4.90 17.05 -2.74
CA SER A 116 6.15 17.82 -2.74
C SER A 116 5.98 19.02 -1.81
N THR A 117 6.72 19.07 -0.71
CA THR A 117 6.79 20.28 0.13
C THR A 117 7.54 21.35 -0.67
N ALA A 118 6.81 22.32 -1.21
CA ALA A 118 7.38 23.51 -1.85
C ALA A 118 7.90 24.52 -0.81
#